data_AF-A0A7K2MS23-F1
#
_entry.id   AF-A0A7K2MS23-F1
#
_cell.length_a   1.000
_cell.length_b   1.000
_cell.length_c   1.000
_cell.angle_alpha   90.00
_cell.angle_beta   90.00
_cell.angle_gamma   90.00
#
_symmetry.space_group_name_H-M   'P 1'
#
loop_
_entity.id
_entity.type
_entity.pdbx_description
1 polymer ?
#
loop_
_entity_poly.entity_id
_entity_poly.type
_entity_poly.pdbx_seq_one_letter_code
_entity_poly.pdbx_strand_id
1 'polypeptide(L)'
;MSTDGFTTCLWFDGDAEDAAHFYVSVFKNSGIGAVTRYPEGAPQPAGSVLTVEFTANGQKFVGLNGGPQFRFNEAISFQITCEDQDEVDHY
;
A
#
# COMPACT_ATOMS: atom_id res chain seq x y z
N MET A 1 -13.23 -11.51 -3.54
CA MET A 1 -13.61 -11.81 -2.13
C MET A 1 -13.07 -10.68 -1.28
N SER A 2 -13.90 -9.94 -0.55
CA SER A 2 -13.39 -8.98 0.43
C SER A 2 -12.79 -9.76 1.60
N THR A 3 -11.56 -9.44 2.00
CA THR A 3 -10.90 -10.07 3.15
C THR A 3 -11.50 -9.55 4.46
N ASP A 4 -12.60 -10.16 4.89
CA ASP A 4 -13.01 -10.12 6.30
C ASP A 4 -12.12 -11.11 7.07
N GLY A 5 -10.92 -10.67 7.47
CA GLY A 5 -10.06 -11.52 8.30
C GLY A 5 -8.69 -10.96 8.68
N PHE A 6 -7.97 -10.34 7.75
CA PHE A 6 -6.68 -9.68 8.02
C PHE A 6 -6.31 -8.73 6.89
N THR A 7 -5.53 -7.69 7.20
CA THR A 7 -5.03 -6.69 6.24
C THR A 7 -3.51 -6.72 6.25
N THR A 8 -2.91 -6.77 5.06
CA THR A 8 -1.46 -6.65 4.92
C THR A 8 -1.03 -5.21 5.16
N CYS A 9 -0.10 -5.01 6.10
CA CYS A 9 0.49 -3.71 6.39
C CYS A 9 1.88 -3.60 5.74
N LEU A 10 2.09 -2.55 4.97
CA LEU A 10 3.34 -2.23 4.28
C LEU A 10 3.99 -1.03 4.95
N TRP A 11 5.28 -1.15 5.27
CA TRP A 11 6.04 -0.10 5.96
C TRP A 11 6.75 0.81 4.96
N PHE A 12 6.56 2.12 5.14
CA PHE A 12 7.08 3.18 4.27
C PHE A 12 7.82 4.25 5.06
N ASP A 13 8.64 5.03 4.34
CA ASP A 13 9.41 6.15 4.87
C ASP A 13 8.84 7.48 4.34
N GLY A 14 7.59 7.76 4.70
CA GLY A 14 6.90 9.01 4.36
C GLY A 14 6.13 8.99 3.04
N ASP A 15 6.33 7.97 2.21
CA ASP A 15 5.84 7.85 0.83
C ASP A 15 4.65 6.89 0.66
N ALA A 16 3.97 6.47 1.74
CA ALA A 16 2.88 5.51 1.67
C ALA A 16 1.72 5.93 0.75
N GLU A 17 1.31 7.21 0.76
CA GLU A 17 0.23 7.72 -0.09
C GLU A 17 0.60 7.67 -1.58
N ASP A 18 1.81 8.08 -1.93
CA ASP A 18 2.33 8.02 -3.30
C ASP A 18 2.46 6.56 -3.79
N ALA A 19 2.97 5.67 -2.94
CA ALA A 19 3.05 4.25 -3.23
C ALA A 19 1.67 3.61 -3.43
N ALA A 20 0.68 3.96 -2.61
CA ALA A 20 -0.70 3.52 -2.77
C ALA A 20 -1.28 4.00 -4.11
N HIS A 21 -1.07 5.26 -4.48
CA HIS A 21 -1.48 5.79 -5.78
C HIS A 21 -0.81 5.07 -6.94
N PHE A 22 0.48 4.76 -6.83
CA PHE A 22 1.20 3.98 -7.83
C PHE A 22 0.60 2.58 -7.99
N TYR A 23 0.41 1.82 -6.91
CA TYR A 23 -0.18 0.48 -6.99
C TYR A 23 -1.60 0.49 -7.56
N VAL A 24 -2.41 1.48 -7.20
CA VAL A 24 -3.76 1.64 -7.75
C VAL A 24 -3.73 1.98 -9.24
N SER A 25 -2.71 2.68 -9.72
CA SER A 25 -2.55 3.00 -11.14
C SER A 25 -2.08 1.81 -11.99
N VAL A 26 -1.36 0.85 -11.39
CA VAL A 26 -0.80 -0.31 -12.08
C VAL A 26 -1.79 -1.48 -12.08
N PHE A 27 -2.40 -1.80 -10.93
CA PHE A 27 -3.19 -3.01 -10.80
C PHE A 27 -4.67 -2.81 -11.14
N LYS A 28 -5.29 -3.83 -11.75
CA LYS A 28 -6.73 -3.89 -11.98
C LYS A 28 -7.50 -4.00 -10.64
N ASN A 29 -8.82 -3.73 -10.64
CA ASN A 29 -9.67 -3.89 -9.45
C ASN A 29 -9.13 -3.16 -8.20
N SER A 30 -8.70 -1.92 -8.39
CA SER A 30 -7.97 -1.14 -7.40
C SER A 30 -8.71 0.12 -6.98
N GLY A 31 -8.32 0.69 -5.84
CA GLY A 31 -8.85 1.96 -5.36
C GLY A 31 -8.17 2.43 -4.08
N ILE A 32 -8.18 3.75 -3.88
CA ILE A 32 -7.71 4.37 -2.64
C ILE A 32 -8.84 4.35 -1.60
N GLY A 33 -8.48 4.02 -0.36
CA GLY A 33 -9.37 4.02 0.80
C GLY A 33 -9.13 5.21 1.71
N ALA A 34 -9.31 5.01 3.02
CA ALA A 34 -9.13 6.06 4.01
C ALA A 34 -7.66 6.47 4.14
N VAL A 35 -7.41 7.78 4.24
CA VAL A 35 -6.11 8.35 4.59
C VAL A 35 -6.22 8.96 5.99
N THR A 36 -5.36 8.52 6.90
CA THR A 36 -5.25 9.10 8.24
C THR A 36 -4.00 9.97 8.32
N ARG A 37 -4.03 10.99 9.18
CA ARG A 37 -2.95 11.97 9.34
C ARG A 37 -2.47 12.01 10.79
N TYR A 38 -1.19 12.34 10.96
CA TYR A 38 -0.60 12.51 12.28
C TYR A 38 -1.27 13.66 13.05
N PRO A 39 -1.64 13.46 14.33
CA PRO A 39 -2.16 14.52 15.17
C PRO A 39 -1.06 15.48 15.63
N GLU A 40 -1.45 16.59 16.23
CA GLU A 40 -0.51 17.47 16.93
C GLU A 40 0.22 16.72 18.06
N GLY A 41 1.51 17.05 18.25
CA GLY A 41 2.35 16.44 19.29
C GLY A 41 2.85 15.02 18.98
N ALA A 42 2.56 14.48 17.79
CA ALA A 42 3.14 13.23 17.33
C ALA A 42 4.63 13.37 16.96
N PRO A 43 5.40 12.25 16.86
CA PRO A 43 6.81 12.29 16.45
C PRO A 43 7.04 12.81 15.03
N GLN A 44 6.04 12.69 14.17
CA GLN A 44 6.05 13.19 12.79
C GLN A 44 5.27 14.51 12.68
N PRO A 45 5.52 15.34 11.64
CA PRO A 45 4.80 16.60 11.46
C PRO A 45 3.28 16.41 11.42
N ALA A 46 2.55 17.22 12.18
CA ALA A 46 1.09 17.19 12.21
C ALA A 46 0.51 17.42 10.80
N GLY A 47 -0.53 16.66 10.44
CA GLY A 47 -1.15 16.72 9.13
C GLY A 47 -0.43 15.91 8.03
N SER A 48 0.77 15.41 8.28
CA SER A 48 1.41 14.44 7.38
C SER A 48 0.68 13.09 7.43
N VAL A 49 0.78 12.30 6.35
CA VAL A 49 0.08 11.01 6.26
C VAL A 49 0.67 10.01 7.26
N LEU A 50 -0.21 9.39 8.04
CA LEU A 50 0.12 8.30 8.96
C LEU A 50 -0.14 6.95 8.28
N THR A 51 -1.38 6.70 7.86
CA THR A 51 -1.73 5.53 7.07
C THR A 51 -2.57 5.87 5.86
N VAL A 52 -2.47 5.02 4.83
CA VAL A 52 -3.37 5.00 3.68
C VAL A 52 -3.87 3.58 3.47
N GLU A 53 -5.17 3.41 3.41
CA GLU A 53 -5.78 2.17 2.94
C GLU A 53 -5.82 2.18 1.41
N PHE A 54 -5.54 1.05 0.79
CA PHE A 54 -5.73 0.88 -0.64
C PHE A 54 -6.08 -0.56 -0.99
N THR A 55 -6.74 -0.74 -2.13
CA THR A 55 -6.97 -2.04 -2.75
C THR A 55 -6.17 -2.11 -4.03
N ALA A 56 -5.43 -3.19 -4.22
CA ALA A 56 -4.67 -3.48 -5.43
C ALA A 56 -4.96 -4.92 -5.87
N ASN A 57 -5.36 -5.12 -7.13
CA ASN A 57 -5.76 -6.43 -7.65
C ASN A 57 -6.83 -7.13 -6.80
N GLY A 58 -7.79 -6.36 -6.27
CA GLY A 58 -8.86 -6.86 -5.39
C GLY A 58 -8.43 -7.21 -3.95
N GLN A 59 -7.16 -7.06 -3.59
CA GLN A 59 -6.62 -7.31 -2.24
C GLN A 59 -6.46 -6.01 -1.46
N LYS A 60 -6.88 -6.00 -0.18
CA LYS A 60 -6.76 -4.83 0.71
C LYS A 60 -5.39 -4.75 1.37
N PHE A 61 -4.86 -3.54 1.44
CA PHE A 61 -3.60 -3.19 2.07
C PHE A 61 -3.76 -1.92 2.92
N VAL A 62 -2.84 -1.76 3.87
CA VAL A 62 -2.59 -0.48 4.53
C VAL A 62 -1.11 -0.14 4.37
N GLY A 63 -0.82 1.06 3.86
CA GLY A 63 0.51 1.65 3.92
C GLY A 63 0.66 2.45 5.21
N LEU A 64 1.75 2.24 5.94
CA LEU A 64 2.10 2.95 7.17
C LEU A 64 3.40 3.72 6.97
N ASN A 65 3.35 5.03 7.15
CA ASN A 65 4.54 5.88 7.22
C ASN A 65 5.19 5.74 8.58
N GLY A 66 6.00 4.69 8.78
CA GLY A 66 6.65 4.40 10.06
C GLY A 66 8.05 5.01 10.20
N GLY A 67 8.64 5.48 9.09
CA GLY A 67 9.98 6.05 9.02
C GLY A 67 11.04 5.06 8.51
N PRO A 68 12.33 5.40 8.56
CA PRO A 68 13.40 4.71 7.83
C PRO A 68 13.90 3.41 8.49
N GLN A 69 13.29 2.97 9.60
CA GLN A 69 13.81 1.90 10.45
C GLN A 69 13.72 0.53 9.79
N PHE A 70 12.69 0.31 8.98
CA PHE A 70 12.45 -0.95 8.27
C PHE A 70 12.35 -0.69 6.78
N ARG A 71 12.88 -1.62 5.99
CA ARG A 71 12.87 -1.59 4.53
C ARG A 71 12.34 -2.90 4.02
N PHE A 72 11.69 -2.86 2.86
CA PHE A 72 11.30 -4.07 2.16
C PHE A 72 12.53 -4.93 1.86
N ASN A 73 12.29 -6.23 1.92
CA ASN A 73 13.19 -7.26 1.45
C ASN A 73 12.34 -8.37 0.83
N GLU A 74 12.99 -9.39 0.31
CA GLU A 74 12.37 -10.48 -0.44
C GLU A 74 11.49 -11.39 0.42
N ALA A 75 11.48 -11.23 1.76
CA ALA A 75 10.67 -12.05 2.65
C ALA A 75 9.16 -11.77 2.50
N ILE A 76 8.79 -10.59 1.98
CA ILE A 76 7.42 -10.25 1.60
C ILE A 76 7.44 -9.80 0.13
N SER A 77 6.66 -10.49 -0.71
CA SER A 77 6.49 -10.15 -2.12
C SER A 77 5.04 -10.35 -2.55
N PHE A 78 4.65 -9.68 -3.64
CA PHE A 78 3.38 -9.91 -4.29
C PHE A 78 3.60 -10.80 -5.50
N GLN A 79 2.91 -11.94 -5.52
CA GLN A 79 2.90 -12.82 -6.66
C GLN A 79 1.59 -12.62 -7.42
N ILE A 80 1.71 -12.39 -8.72
CA ILE A 80 0.59 -12.21 -9.62
C ILE A 80 0.61 -13.36 -10.60
N THR A 81 -0.51 -14.07 -10.69
CA THR A 81 -0.70 -15.10 -11.72
C THR A 81 -1.25 -14.41 -12.95
N CYS A 82 -0.44 -14.37 -14.01
CA CYS A 82 -0.86 -13.84 -15.31
C CYS A 82 -1.45 -14.95 -16.18
N GLU A 83 -2.49 -14.64 -16.94
CA GLU A 83 -3.16 -15.59 -17.83
C GLU A 83 -2.36 -15.84 -19.13
N ASP A 84 -1.68 -14.81 -19.63
CA ASP A 84 -0.92 -14.84 -20.88
C ASP A 84 0.29 -13.89 -20.88
N GLN A 85 1.03 -13.84 -22.00
CA GLN A 85 2.21 -13.00 -22.16
C GLN A 85 1.88 -11.50 -22.18
N ASP A 86 0.73 -11.12 -22.74
CA ASP A 86 0.34 -9.70 -22.79
C ASP A 86 0.11 -9.16 -21.38
N GLU A 87 -0.43 -9.99 -20.48
CA GLU A 87 -0.57 -9.63 -19.06
C GLU A 87 0.75 -9.64 -18.30
N VAL A 88 1.70 -10.51 -18.66
CA VAL A 88 3.08 -10.44 -18.14
C VAL A 88 3.77 -9.15 -18.58
N ASP A 89 3.60 -8.72 -19.84
CA ASP A 89 4.25 -7.51 -20.35
C ASP A 89 3.60 -6.22 -19.80
N HIS A 90 2.36 -6.31 -19.34
CA HIS A 90 1.65 -5.21 -18.70
C HIS A 90 2.11 -4.94 -17.26
N TYR A 91 2.43 -5.99 -16.49
CA TYR A 91 2.79 -5.91 -15.07
C TYR A 91 4.31 -5.98 -14.84
#